data_AF-D7TCK0-F1
#
_entry.id   AF-D7TCK0-F1
#
_cell.length_a   1.000
_cell.length_b   1.000
_cell.length_c   1.000
_cell.angle_alpha   90.00
_cell.angle_beta   90.00
_cell.angle_gamma   90.00
#
_symmetry.space_group_name_H-M   'P 1'
#
loop_
_entity.id
_entity.type
_entity.pdbx_description
1 polymer ?
#
loop_
_entity_poly.entity_id
_entity_poly.type
_entity_poly.pdbx_seq_one_letter_code
_entity_poly.pdbx_strand_id
1 'polypeptide(L)'
;MTNVNSLGLISARTSAEAVEILKLMSATYMVALCQAVDLRHLEENMREVVKHLITQVARKKLYTDEDGTLLESRFCEKELLQVVENLPVFSYLDDPTNPSYSFLPQLRDVLVERALKDPKSTDSAGYSIFKRIPIFLEELEEKLIEKISKARERFDNGDFPIPNRIKKCRTYPI
;
A
#
# COMPACT_ATOMS: atom_id res chain seq x y z
N MET A 1 5.74 -65.27 -29.42
CA MET A 1 5.20 -63.93 -29.73
C MET A 1 4.41 -63.44 -28.53
N THR A 2 5.08 -62.94 -27.50
CA THR A 2 4.42 -62.11 -26.46
C THR A 2 4.92 -60.69 -26.70
N ASN A 3 4.44 -60.07 -27.76
CA ASN A 3 5.04 -58.84 -28.31
C ASN A 3 4.50 -57.54 -27.68
N VAL A 4 3.74 -57.63 -26.58
CA VAL A 4 3.26 -56.46 -25.83
C VAL A 4 2.84 -56.86 -24.41
N ASN A 5 3.08 -55.98 -23.43
CA ASN A 5 2.56 -56.09 -22.07
C ASN A 5 2.01 -54.71 -21.63
N SER A 6 1.03 -54.69 -20.72
CA SER A 6 0.29 -53.46 -20.37
C SER A 6 0.96 -52.57 -19.32
N LEU A 7 1.92 -53.09 -18.55
CA LEU A 7 2.55 -52.42 -17.38
C LEU A 7 1.56 -51.75 -16.40
N GLY A 8 0.30 -52.19 -16.37
CA GLY A 8 -0.80 -51.44 -15.73
C GLY A 8 -0.58 -51.16 -14.24
N LEU A 9 -0.09 -52.14 -13.48
CA LEU A 9 0.20 -51.95 -12.05
C LEU A 9 1.39 -51.00 -11.80
N ILE A 10 2.39 -51.02 -12.67
CA ILE A 10 3.55 -50.11 -12.57
C ILE A 10 3.09 -48.69 -12.85
N SER A 11 2.33 -48.49 -13.93
CA SER A 11 1.72 -47.20 -14.25
C SER A 11 0.84 -46.70 -13.10
N ALA A 12 -0.04 -47.54 -12.54
CA ALA A 12 -0.90 -47.14 -11.43
C ALA A 12 -0.12 -46.74 -10.17
N ARG A 13 0.97 -47.43 -9.84
CA ARG A 13 1.83 -47.08 -8.68
C ARG A 13 2.53 -45.75 -8.87
N THR A 14 3.14 -45.51 -10.03
CA THR A 14 3.76 -44.22 -10.34
C THR A 14 2.74 -43.09 -10.36
N SER A 15 1.53 -43.33 -10.90
CA SER A 15 0.44 -42.36 -10.84
C SER A 15 -0.02 -42.08 -9.40
N ALA A 16 -0.08 -43.09 -8.54
CA ALA A 16 -0.43 -42.92 -7.13
C ALA A 16 0.60 -42.07 -6.39
N GLU A 17 1.90 -42.33 -6.59
CA GLU A 17 2.99 -41.52 -6.03
C GLU A 17 2.93 -40.06 -6.53
N ALA A 18 2.66 -39.86 -7.83
CA ALA A 18 2.50 -38.52 -8.40
C ALA A 18 1.30 -37.76 -7.80
N VAL A 19 0.19 -38.45 -7.53
CA VAL A 19 -0.99 -37.85 -6.87
C VAL A 19 -0.66 -37.43 -5.43
N GLU A 20 0.15 -38.19 -4.70
CA GLU A 20 0.58 -37.77 -3.36
C GLU A 20 1.45 -36.50 -3.40
N ILE A 21 2.37 -36.39 -4.36
CA ILE A 21 3.14 -35.16 -4.56
C ILE A 21 2.20 -34.00 -4.93
N LEU A 22 1.22 -34.23 -5.81
CA LEU A 22 0.25 -33.20 -6.19
C LEU A 22 -0.57 -32.72 -4.99
N LYS A 23 -0.94 -33.60 -4.05
CA LYS A 23 -1.62 -33.21 -2.81
C LYS A 23 -0.73 -32.29 -1.96
N LEU A 24 0.56 -32.60 -1.80
CA LEU A 24 1.50 -31.76 -1.07
C LEU A 24 1.64 -30.37 -1.72
N MET A 25 1.74 -30.33 -3.05
CA MET A 25 1.79 -29.07 -3.81
C MET A 25 0.50 -28.27 -3.65
N SER A 26 -0.65 -28.94 -3.76
CA SER A 26 -1.97 -28.31 -3.63
C SER A 26 -2.19 -27.74 -2.23
N ALA A 27 -1.83 -28.49 -1.18
CA ALA A 27 -1.92 -28.01 0.20
C ALA A 27 -1.05 -26.77 0.43
N THR A 28 0.20 -26.80 -0.04
CA THR A 28 1.12 -25.64 0.05
C THR A 28 0.56 -24.44 -0.71
N TYR A 29 0.05 -24.66 -1.92
CA TYR A 29 -0.54 -23.60 -2.72
C TYR A 29 -1.78 -22.99 -2.07
N MET A 30 -2.63 -23.82 -1.45
CA MET A 30 -3.82 -23.36 -0.71
C MET A 30 -3.45 -22.42 0.44
N VAL A 31 -2.45 -22.78 1.24
CA VAL A 31 -1.96 -21.90 2.32
C VAL A 31 -1.42 -20.58 1.77
N ALA A 32 -0.65 -20.65 0.68
CA ALA A 32 -0.12 -19.44 0.04
C ALA A 32 -1.24 -18.53 -0.52
N LEU A 33 -2.33 -19.10 -1.04
CA LEU A 33 -3.49 -18.35 -1.50
C LEU A 33 -4.22 -17.65 -0.35
N CYS A 34 -4.47 -18.35 0.77
CA CYS A 34 -5.07 -17.74 1.96
C CYS A 34 -4.21 -16.58 2.48
N GLN A 35 -2.90 -16.79 2.57
CA GLN A 35 -1.95 -15.75 2.97
C GLN A 35 -1.98 -14.54 2.01
N ALA A 36 -2.06 -14.79 0.70
CA ALA A 36 -2.14 -13.71 -0.28
C ALA A 36 -3.44 -12.90 -0.13
N VAL A 37 -4.57 -13.55 0.19
CA VAL A 37 -5.85 -12.89 0.46
C VAL A 37 -5.73 -11.98 1.70
N ASP A 38 -5.14 -12.47 2.77
CA ASP A 38 -4.94 -11.69 3.99
C ASP A 38 -3.97 -10.52 3.79
N LEU A 39 -2.89 -10.73 3.01
CA LEU A 39 -1.98 -9.64 2.62
C LEU A 39 -2.69 -8.57 1.79
N ARG A 40 -3.60 -8.94 0.87
CA ARG A 40 -4.40 -7.93 0.13
C ARG A 40 -5.36 -7.17 1.04
N HIS A 41 -5.92 -7.82 2.05
CA HIS A 41 -6.76 -7.17 3.04
C HIS A 41 -5.96 -6.17 3.90
N LEU A 42 -4.76 -6.57 4.34
CA LEU A 42 -3.83 -5.70 5.04
C LEU A 42 -3.40 -4.50 4.17
N GLU A 43 -3.03 -4.76 2.92
CA GLU A 43 -2.62 -3.75 1.95
C GLU A 43 -3.67 -2.64 1.81
N GLU A 44 -4.94 -3.01 1.65
CA GLU A 44 -6.04 -2.07 1.49
C GLU A 44 -6.25 -1.20 2.74
N ASN A 45 -6.19 -1.81 3.94
CA ASN A 45 -6.33 -1.06 5.19
C ASN A 45 -5.16 -0.10 5.42
N MET A 46 -3.94 -0.56 5.16
CA MET A 46 -2.74 0.27 5.31
C MET A 46 -2.73 1.41 4.28
N ARG A 47 -3.19 1.18 3.04
CA ARG A 47 -3.36 2.22 2.04
C ARG A 47 -4.25 3.36 2.54
N GLU A 48 -5.43 3.03 3.08
CA GLU A 48 -6.35 4.05 3.58
C GLU A 48 -5.81 4.80 4.81
N VAL A 49 -5.07 4.12 5.70
CA VAL A 49 -4.40 4.78 6.83
C VAL A 49 -3.38 5.80 6.33
N VAL A 50 -2.54 5.43 5.35
CA VAL A 50 -1.53 6.32 4.76
C VAL A 50 -2.20 7.50 4.06
N LYS A 51 -3.25 7.26 3.27
CA LYS A 51 -4.03 8.32 2.61
C LYS A 51 -4.62 9.30 3.61
N HIS A 52 -5.25 8.79 4.67
CA HIS A 52 -5.84 9.63 5.72
C HIS A 52 -4.77 10.47 6.42
N LEU A 53 -3.61 9.88 6.74
CA LEU A 53 -2.50 10.59 7.37
C LEU A 53 -1.96 11.70 6.47
N ILE A 54 -1.70 11.43 5.19
CA ILE A 54 -1.22 12.44 4.23
C ILE A 54 -2.24 13.58 4.13
N THR A 55 -3.53 13.28 3.99
CA THR A 55 -4.58 14.30 3.97
C THR A 55 -4.58 15.14 5.24
N GLN A 56 -4.41 14.52 6.42
CA GLN A 56 -4.37 15.23 7.70
C GLN A 56 -3.16 16.14 7.82
N VAL A 57 -1.96 15.65 7.46
CA VAL A 57 -0.71 16.42 7.55
C VAL A 57 -0.68 17.53 6.49
N ALA A 58 -1.12 17.24 5.26
CA ALA A 58 -1.26 18.23 4.20
C ALA A 58 -2.21 19.36 4.61
N ARG A 59 -3.36 19.04 5.21
CA ARG A 59 -4.29 20.06 5.72
C ARG A 59 -3.67 20.94 6.79
N LYS A 60 -2.97 20.33 7.74
CA LYS A 60 -2.32 21.06 8.85
C LYS A 60 -1.21 21.99 8.34
N LYS A 61 -0.33 21.51 7.45
CA LYS A 61 0.94 22.19 7.12
C LYS A 61 0.93 22.93 5.79
N LEU A 62 0.14 22.49 4.81
CA LEU A 62 0.11 23.09 3.48
C LEU A 62 -1.05 24.10 3.32
N TYR A 63 -2.20 23.88 3.98
CA TYR A 63 -3.39 24.73 3.80
C TYR A 63 -3.59 25.82 4.86
N THR A 64 -2.88 25.77 5.98
CA THR A 64 -2.96 26.79 7.03
C THR A 64 -1.87 27.83 6.77
N ASP A 65 -2.24 29.11 6.66
CA ASP A 65 -1.27 30.20 6.63
C ASP A 65 -0.80 30.59 8.05
N GLU A 66 0.26 31.40 8.17
CA GLU A 66 0.79 31.87 9.47
C GLU A 66 -0.29 32.60 10.31
N ASP A 67 -1.28 33.22 9.65
CA ASP A 67 -2.43 33.90 10.25
C ASP A 67 -3.68 33.02 10.48
N GLY A 68 -3.60 31.71 10.18
CA GLY A 68 -4.72 30.77 10.38
C GLY A 68 -5.81 30.83 9.29
N THR A 69 -5.65 31.66 8.27
CA THR A 69 -6.52 31.67 7.08
C THR A 69 -6.27 30.44 6.20
N LEU A 70 -7.35 29.79 5.77
CA LEU A 70 -7.29 28.71 4.80
C LEU A 70 -6.88 29.28 3.44
N LEU A 71 -5.74 28.84 2.91
CA LEU A 71 -5.40 29.11 1.52
C LEU A 71 -6.48 28.44 0.65
N GLU A 72 -7.18 29.21 -0.20
CA GLU A 72 -8.22 28.70 -1.12
C GLU A 72 -7.73 27.61 -2.09
N SER A 73 -6.41 27.40 -2.10
CA SER A 73 -5.72 26.52 -2.99
C SER A 73 -5.79 25.09 -2.40
N ARG A 74 -6.73 24.28 -2.91
CA ARG A 74 -6.82 22.82 -2.68
C ARG A 74 -5.62 22.09 -3.30
N PHE A 75 -4.41 22.47 -2.92
CA PHE A 75 -3.35 22.63 -3.89
C PHE A 75 -2.78 21.34 -4.47
N CYS A 76 -2.91 20.20 -3.80
CA CYS A 76 -2.25 18.98 -4.27
C CYS A 76 -2.87 17.69 -3.70
N GLU A 77 -3.97 17.75 -2.93
CA GLU A 77 -4.51 16.57 -2.21
C GLU A 77 -4.76 15.40 -3.14
N LYS A 78 -5.35 15.64 -4.32
CA LYS A 78 -5.62 14.59 -5.29
C LYS A 78 -4.33 13.96 -5.84
N GLU A 79 -3.31 14.77 -6.10
CA GLU A 79 -2.04 14.33 -6.69
C GLU A 79 -1.20 13.55 -5.67
N LEU A 80 -1.18 14.01 -4.41
CA LEU A 80 -0.56 13.28 -3.29
C LEU A 80 -1.24 11.93 -3.04
N LEU A 81 -2.57 11.89 -3.07
CA LEU A 81 -3.30 10.63 -2.94
C LEU A 81 -3.05 9.70 -4.12
N GLN A 82 -2.86 10.23 -5.34
CA GLN A 82 -2.51 9.42 -6.51
C GLN A 82 -1.14 8.75 -6.37
N VAL A 83 -0.16 9.36 -5.68
CA VAL A 83 1.13 8.70 -5.38
C VAL A 83 0.90 7.42 -4.56
N VAL A 84 0.05 7.49 -3.53
CA VAL A 84 -0.27 6.33 -2.68
C VAL A 84 -1.04 5.25 -3.43
N GLU A 85 -1.94 5.63 -4.34
CA GLU A 85 -2.71 4.68 -5.16
C GLU A 85 -1.82 3.95 -6.18
N ASN A 86 -0.83 4.65 -6.74
CA ASN A 86 0.03 4.12 -7.79
C ASN A 86 1.23 3.33 -7.25
N LEU A 87 1.55 3.46 -5.96
CA LEU A 87 2.67 2.77 -5.34
C LEU A 87 2.20 1.52 -4.57
N PRO A 88 2.85 0.35 -4.75
CA PRO A 88 2.55 -0.83 -3.94
C PRO A 88 2.86 -0.55 -2.47
N VAL A 89 1.88 -0.74 -1.58
CA VAL A 89 2.03 -0.38 -0.15
C VAL A 89 3.21 -1.11 0.49
N PHE A 90 3.39 -2.38 0.17
CA PHE A 90 4.48 -3.20 0.71
C PHE A 90 5.89 -2.80 0.23
N SER A 91 6.02 -1.86 -0.72
CA SER A 91 7.34 -1.36 -1.12
C SER A 91 7.93 -0.33 -0.16
N TYR A 92 7.13 0.18 0.79
CA TYR A 92 7.57 1.19 1.76
C TYR A 92 7.03 0.97 3.18
N LEU A 93 6.09 0.03 3.40
CA LEU A 93 5.41 -0.13 4.69
C LEU A 93 6.31 -0.67 5.82
N ASP A 94 7.46 -1.26 5.49
CA ASP A 94 8.46 -1.77 6.42
C ASP A 94 9.29 -0.65 7.06
N ASP A 95 9.75 0.29 6.24
CA ASP A 95 10.40 1.53 6.68
C ASP A 95 10.01 2.68 5.73
N PRO A 96 8.93 3.39 6.05
CA PRO A 96 8.42 4.39 5.13
C PRO A 96 9.22 5.70 5.15
N THR A 97 10.16 5.82 6.09
CA THR A 97 11.07 6.97 6.21
C THR A 97 12.38 6.76 5.45
N ASN A 98 12.57 5.58 4.86
CA ASN A 98 13.79 5.27 4.14
C ASN A 98 13.92 6.14 2.87
N PRO A 99 14.98 6.95 2.75
CA PRO A 99 15.19 7.81 1.58
C PRO A 99 15.49 7.03 0.28
N SER A 100 15.83 5.73 0.40
CA SER A 100 16.07 4.84 -0.74
C SER A 100 14.77 4.38 -1.41
N TYR A 101 13.64 4.48 -0.71
CA TYR A 101 12.32 4.13 -1.25
C TYR A 101 11.74 5.27 -2.07
N SER A 102 10.94 4.94 -3.07
CA SER A 102 10.36 5.94 -3.98
C SER A 102 9.21 6.75 -3.37
N PHE A 103 8.71 6.37 -2.20
CA PHE A 103 7.52 6.97 -1.58
C PHE A 103 7.70 8.46 -1.26
N LEU A 104 8.67 8.83 -0.40
CA LEU A 104 8.91 10.22 -0.02
C LEU A 104 9.42 11.08 -1.20
N PRO A 105 10.35 10.59 -2.06
CA PRO A 105 10.74 11.32 -3.27
C PRO A 105 9.56 11.64 -4.19
N GLN A 106 8.64 10.70 -4.46
CA GLN A 106 7.49 10.96 -5.32
C GLN A 106 6.52 11.99 -4.72
N LEU A 107 6.30 11.96 -3.40
CA LEU A 107 5.49 12.98 -2.73
C LEU A 107 6.14 14.36 -2.84
N ARG A 108 7.46 14.45 -2.68
CA ARG A 108 8.22 15.68 -2.87
C ARG A 108 8.13 16.18 -4.31
N ASP A 109 8.32 15.31 -5.30
CA ASP A 109 8.29 15.67 -6.71
C ASP A 109 6.93 16.26 -7.11
N VAL A 110 5.84 15.64 -6.64
CA VAL A 110 4.48 16.15 -6.83
C VAL A 110 4.31 17.56 -6.25
N LEU A 111 4.81 17.81 -5.03
CA LEU A 111 4.76 19.14 -4.41
C LEU A 111 5.61 20.18 -5.16
N VAL A 112 6.81 19.79 -5.61
CA VAL A 112 7.73 20.66 -6.36
C VAL A 112 7.15 21.01 -7.73
N GLU A 113 6.66 20.02 -8.49
CA GLU A 113 6.01 20.25 -9.78
C GLU A 113 4.82 21.21 -9.63
N ARG A 114 4.05 21.06 -8.56
CA ARG A 114 2.89 21.90 -8.31
C ARG A 114 3.29 23.33 -7.97
N ALA A 115 4.36 23.51 -7.19
CA ALA A 115 4.93 24.82 -6.87
C ALA A 115 5.46 25.55 -8.12
N LEU A 116 6.03 24.81 -9.07
CA LEU A 116 6.51 25.37 -10.35
C LEU A 116 5.38 25.76 -11.31
N LYS A 117 4.23 25.08 -11.25
CA LYS A 117 3.07 25.31 -12.14
C LYS A 117 2.13 26.43 -11.67
N ASP A 118 2.34 27.05 -10.51
CA ASP A 118 1.41 28.08 -9.98
C ASP A 118 1.57 29.46 -10.66
N PRO A 119 0.60 29.92 -11.48
CA PRO A 119 0.70 31.20 -12.19
C PRO A 119 0.48 32.43 -11.30
N LYS A 120 0.09 32.27 -10.02
CA LYS A 120 -0.06 33.35 -9.02
C LYS A 120 1.21 33.61 -8.20
N SER A 121 2.39 33.23 -8.70
CA SER A 121 3.65 33.59 -8.09
C SER A 121 3.97 35.09 -8.28
N THR A 122 3.21 35.98 -7.62
CA THR A 122 3.89 37.11 -7.00
C THR A 122 4.93 36.51 -6.06
N ASP A 123 6.17 36.98 -6.12
CA ASP A 123 7.38 36.34 -5.56
C ASP A 123 7.28 35.81 -4.11
N SER A 124 6.29 36.21 -3.32
CA SER A 124 6.05 35.73 -1.95
C SER A 124 5.35 34.36 -1.84
N ALA A 125 4.41 34.02 -2.72
CA ALA A 125 3.53 32.86 -2.53
C ALA A 125 4.21 31.53 -2.94
N GLY A 126 4.89 31.50 -4.09
CA GLY A 126 5.66 30.33 -4.53
C GLY A 126 6.81 30.00 -3.57
N TYR A 127 7.50 31.03 -3.06
CA TYR A 127 8.57 30.88 -2.06
C TYR A 127 8.04 30.32 -0.72
N SER A 128 6.81 30.66 -0.34
CA SER A 128 6.15 30.11 0.84
C SER A 128 5.91 28.60 0.73
N ILE A 129 5.54 28.09 -0.46
CA ILE A 129 5.33 26.65 -0.68
C ILE A 129 6.64 25.89 -0.52
N PHE A 130 7.73 26.35 -1.14
CA PHE A 130 9.04 25.69 -1.02
C PHE A 130 9.55 25.62 0.42
N LYS A 131 9.24 26.61 1.26
CA LYS A 131 9.55 26.57 2.69
C LYS A 131 8.71 25.56 3.47
N ARG A 132 7.49 25.26 3.03
CA ARG A 132 6.57 24.33 3.70
C ARG A 132 6.83 22.87 3.35
N ILE A 133 7.45 22.57 2.20
CA ILE A 133 7.72 21.20 1.76
C ILE A 133 8.58 20.44 2.80
N PRO A 134 9.72 20.95 3.29
CA PRO A 134 10.50 20.27 4.32
C PRO A 134 9.70 20.04 5.61
N ILE A 135 8.96 21.06 6.06
CA ILE A 135 8.14 21.01 7.29
C ILE A 135 7.03 19.94 7.17
N PHE A 136 6.46 19.79 5.97
CA PHE A 136 5.47 18.76 5.68
C PHE A 136 6.09 17.35 5.72
N LEU A 137 7.25 17.16 5.09
CA LEU A 137 7.93 15.87 5.04
C LEU A 137 8.39 15.42 6.43
N GLU A 138 9.00 16.30 7.22
CA GLU A 138 9.42 16.01 8.60
C GLU A 138 8.24 15.56 9.48
N GLU A 139 7.13 16.32 9.49
CA GLU A 139 5.94 15.94 10.27
C GLU A 139 5.29 14.65 9.74
N LEU A 140 5.36 14.40 8.43
CA LEU A 140 4.84 13.18 7.82
C LEU A 140 5.66 11.97 8.27
N GLU A 141 6.99 12.06 8.23
CA GLU A 141 7.92 11.00 8.63
C GLU A 141 7.73 10.61 10.10
N GLU A 142 7.68 11.60 11.00
CA GLU A 142 7.46 11.37 12.44
C GLU A 142 6.16 10.61 12.71
N LYS A 143 5.09 10.98 12.01
CA LYS A 143 3.76 10.38 12.23
C LYS A 143 3.56 9.07 11.50
N LEU A 144 4.27 8.81 10.40
CA LEU A 144 4.02 7.63 9.58
C LEU A 144 4.34 6.36 10.36
N ILE A 145 5.50 6.33 11.02
CA ILE A 145 5.96 5.16 11.79
C ILE A 145 4.97 4.84 12.90
N GLU A 146 4.58 5.85 13.70
CA GLU A 146 3.64 5.68 14.79
C GLU A 146 2.26 5.20 14.30
N LYS A 147 1.73 5.81 13.24
CA LYS A 147 0.39 5.50 12.73
C LYS A 147 0.32 4.14 12.05
N ILE A 148 1.33 3.77 11.25
CA ILE A 148 1.38 2.44 10.62
C ILE A 148 1.50 1.36 11.68
N SER A 149 2.33 1.56 12.71
CA SER A 149 2.50 0.58 13.79
C SER A 149 1.18 0.36 14.55
N LYS A 150 0.53 1.45 14.97
CA LYS A 150 -0.80 1.39 15.63
C LYS A 150 -1.87 0.80 14.73
N ALA A 151 -1.83 1.08 13.43
CA ALA A 151 -2.77 0.50 12.48
C ALA A 151 -2.57 -1.00 12.32
N ARG A 152 -1.31 -1.47 12.27
CA ARG A 152 -0.98 -2.91 12.23
C ARG A 152 -1.49 -3.61 13.49
N GLU A 153 -1.22 -3.06 14.68
CA GLU A 153 -1.74 -3.61 15.93
C GLU A 153 -3.28 -3.70 15.94
N ARG A 154 -3.98 -2.66 15.46
CA ARG A 154 -5.45 -2.70 15.34
C ARG A 154 -5.91 -3.77 14.36
N PHE A 155 -5.23 -3.90 13.22
CA PHE A 155 -5.52 -4.92 12.22
C PHE A 155 -5.35 -6.33 12.80
N ASP A 156 -4.24 -6.59 13.50
CA ASP A 156 -3.95 -7.88 14.13
C ASP A 156 -4.96 -8.22 15.24
N ASN A 157 -5.51 -7.21 15.91
CA ASN A 157 -6.60 -7.35 16.89
C ASN A 157 -7.99 -7.53 16.27
N GLY A 158 -8.10 -7.54 14.93
CA GLY A 158 -9.37 -7.74 14.22
C GLY A 158 -10.21 -6.47 14.01
N ASP A 159 -9.67 -5.29 14.32
CA ASP A 159 -10.33 -4.00 14.05
C ASP A 159 -9.96 -3.50 12.65
N PHE A 160 -10.84 -3.80 11.70
CA PHE A 160 -10.66 -3.49 10.29
C PHE A 160 -11.57 -2.33 9.85
N PRO A 161 -11.00 -1.15 9.55
CA PRO A 161 -11.76 -0.08 8.88
C PRO A 161 -12.39 -0.56 7.57
N ILE A 162 -11.67 -1.39 6.83
CA ILE A 162 -12.13 -1.99 5.57
C ILE A 162 -12.24 -3.50 5.75
N PRO A 163 -13.42 -4.11 5.55
CA PRO A 163 -13.61 -5.54 5.75
C PRO A 163 -12.91 -6.36 4.66
N ASN A 164 -12.46 -7.57 5.02
CA ASN A 164 -11.86 -8.49 4.06
C ASN A 164 -12.83 -8.79 2.92
N ARG A 165 -12.40 -8.49 1.68
CA ARG A 165 -13.20 -8.66 0.47
C ARG A 165 -13.54 -10.11 0.17
N ILE A 166 -12.76 -11.08 0.66
CA ILE A 166 -13.02 -12.51 0.45
C ILE A 166 -14.42 -12.92 0.91
N LYS A 167 -14.96 -12.26 1.95
CA LYS A 167 -16.33 -12.50 2.46
C LYS A 167 -17.43 -12.23 1.43
N LYS A 168 -17.12 -11.51 0.35
CA LYS A 168 -18.03 -11.20 -0.76
C LYS A 168 -17.71 -12.01 -2.03
N CYS A 169 -16.73 -12.91 -1.98
CA CYS A 169 -16.28 -13.70 -3.12
C CYS A 169 -16.89 -15.12 -3.05
N ARG A 170 -17.11 -15.72 -4.22
CA ARG A 170 -17.57 -17.13 -4.32
C ARG A 170 -16.52 -18.13 -3.82
N THR A 171 -15.27 -17.71 -3.72
CA THR A 171 -14.15 -18.50 -3.22
C THR A 171 -14.08 -18.56 -1.70
N TYR A 172 -14.94 -17.82 -0.97
CA TYR A 172 -14.97 -17.85 0.50
C TYR A 172 -15.12 -19.25 1.15
N PRO A 173 -15.84 -20.22 0.55
CA PRO A 173 -15.96 -21.56 1.13
C PRO A 173 -14.71 -22.44 1.01
N ILE A 174 -13.75 -22.04 0.17
CA ILE A 174 -12.47 -22.75 -0.01
C ILE A 174 -11.57 -22.40 1.17
#